data_AF-A0A0A2KEH0-F1
#
_entry.id   AF-A0A0A2KEH0-F1
#
_cell.length_a   1.000
_cell.length_b   1.000
_cell.length_c   1.000
_cell.angle_alpha   90.00
_cell.angle_beta   90.00
_cell.angle_gamma   90.00
#
_symmetry.space_group_name_H-M   'P 1'
#
loop_
_entity.id
_entity.type
_entity.pdbx_description
1 polymer ?
#
loop_
_entity_poly.entity_id
_entity_poly.type
_entity_poly.pdbx_seq_one_letter_code
_entity_poly.pdbx_strand_id
1 'polypeptide(L)'
;MSLDRQDAIQKDGLEGAAKPALQNLSKFPSSSNPAKELINEQTPSMLFVESPDGEMTPMSRLVCGGVAGITSVTITYPLDIVRTRLSIQSASFADLGARDPSQKLPGMFTTMAMIYKNEGGTKALYRGIAPTVAGVAPYVGLNFMTYESVRKYLTPEGDKNPSSYRKLLAGAISGAVAQTCTYPFDVLRRRFQINTMSGMGYQYTSIWDAPKVKDQKPPALSIRVRQQAISREVDQYTAMGIDLDRHHVRSSHRKAPKSDNVYLKVLVKLYRFLARRTESNFNKAVLRRLFMSRINRPPVSLSRAVANISEAQKGKTVVVVGTVTDDNRLLTVPKLSIAALRFTATARARIEKAGGETLTLDQLALRAPTGANTLLLRGPKNAREAVKHFGFGPHTDKKPYVGSKGRKFERARGRRRSKGFKV
;
A
#
# COMPACT_ATOMS: atom_id res chain seq x y z
N MET A 1 0.37 11.24 47.78
CA MET A 1 0.68 10.19 48.78
C MET A 1 -0.46 9.20 48.77
N SER A 2 -0.49 8.34 47.75
CA SER A 2 -1.46 7.24 47.54
C SER A 2 -1.43 6.89 46.04
N LEU A 3 -0.59 5.92 45.65
CA LEU A 3 -0.73 5.08 44.44
C LEU A 3 0.46 4.08 44.30
N ASP A 4 0.98 3.54 45.41
CA ASP A 4 2.09 2.56 45.41
C ASP A 4 1.68 1.16 45.91
N ARG A 5 0.42 0.75 45.73
CA ARG A 5 -0.05 -0.57 46.24
C ARG A 5 -0.99 -1.36 45.33
N GLN A 6 -0.96 -1.16 44.00
CA GLN A 6 -1.76 -1.98 43.08
C GLN A 6 -1.00 -2.69 41.95
N ASP A 7 0.32 -2.51 41.81
CA ASP A 7 1.10 -3.22 40.76
C ASP A 7 1.85 -4.48 41.26
N ALA A 8 1.55 -4.94 42.48
CA ALA A 8 2.21 -6.08 43.12
C ALA A 8 1.53 -7.46 42.91
N ILE A 9 0.55 -7.60 42.01
CA ILE A 9 -0.17 -8.88 41.81
C ILE A 9 -0.24 -9.33 40.33
N GLN A 10 0.54 -8.73 39.43
CA GLN A 10 0.54 -9.16 38.01
C GLN A 10 1.93 -9.26 37.39
N LYS A 11 2.89 -9.88 38.13
CA LYS A 11 4.20 -10.29 37.58
C LYS A 11 4.61 -11.74 37.86
N ASP A 12 3.83 -12.50 38.64
CA ASP A 12 4.17 -13.91 38.97
C ASP A 12 3.57 -14.95 37.98
N GLY A 13 3.23 -14.55 36.76
CA GLY A 13 2.52 -15.40 35.80
C GLY A 13 3.29 -15.86 34.56
N LEU A 14 4.56 -15.48 34.36
CA LEU A 14 5.25 -15.74 33.09
C LEU A 14 6.75 -16.08 33.17
N GLU A 15 7.23 -16.57 34.32
CA GLU A 15 8.56 -17.21 34.43
C GLU A 15 8.51 -18.75 34.38
N GLY A 16 7.34 -19.35 34.12
CA GLY A 16 7.12 -20.80 34.28
C GLY A 16 7.20 -21.69 33.03
N ALA A 17 7.46 -21.20 31.81
CA ALA A 17 7.16 -22.01 30.61
C ALA A 17 8.19 -22.00 29.46
N ALA A 18 9.48 -21.75 29.70
CA ALA A 18 10.51 -21.85 28.63
C ALA A 18 11.89 -22.36 29.08
N LYS A 19 11.97 -23.05 30.22
CA LYS A 19 13.24 -23.61 30.75
C LYS A 19 13.58 -25.10 30.48
N PRO A 20 12.81 -25.95 29.75
CA PRO A 20 13.23 -27.36 29.57
C PRO A 20 13.68 -27.76 28.15
N ALA A 21 14.05 -26.84 27.25
CA ALA A 21 14.44 -27.20 25.87
C ALA A 21 15.94 -27.06 25.53
N LEU A 22 16.77 -26.54 26.46
CA LEU A 22 18.22 -26.35 26.24
C LEU A 22 19.09 -27.28 27.11
N GLN A 23 18.54 -28.41 27.55
CA GLN A 23 19.23 -29.39 28.41
C GLN A 23 19.65 -30.68 27.68
N ASN A 24 19.61 -30.70 26.35
CA ASN A 24 19.92 -31.89 25.53
C ASN A 24 20.98 -31.65 24.44
N LEU A 25 22.04 -30.90 24.74
CA LEU A 25 23.19 -30.79 23.82
C LEU A 25 24.56 -30.76 24.53
N SER A 26 24.63 -31.34 25.73
CA SER A 26 25.88 -31.56 26.47
C SER A 26 26.02 -33.04 26.84
N LYS A 27 26.43 -33.86 25.87
CA LYS A 27 27.03 -35.19 26.07
C LYS A 27 27.62 -35.69 24.74
N PHE A 28 28.94 -35.54 24.57
CA PHE A 28 29.87 -36.58 24.08
C PHE A 28 31.33 -36.09 24.31
N PRO A 29 32.28 -36.97 24.72
CA PRO A 29 33.52 -36.56 25.40
C PRO A 29 34.79 -36.54 24.50
N SER A 30 35.76 -35.75 24.99
CA SER A 30 37.24 -35.82 24.88
C SER A 30 37.94 -36.52 23.71
N SER A 31 38.90 -35.82 23.10
CA SER A 31 40.16 -36.43 22.64
C SER A 31 41.28 -35.39 22.56
N SER A 32 42.34 -35.64 23.33
CA SER A 32 43.66 -35.05 23.29
C SER A 32 44.36 -35.27 21.94
N ASN A 33 45.20 -34.33 21.48
CA ASN A 33 46.56 -34.69 21.02
C ASN A 33 47.49 -33.47 20.88
N PRO A 34 48.75 -33.59 21.34
CA PRO A 34 49.82 -32.60 21.19
C PRO A 34 50.59 -32.86 19.89
N ALA A 35 50.44 -32.02 18.87
CA ALA A 35 51.15 -32.23 17.59
C ALA A 35 51.28 -30.97 16.73
N LYS A 36 51.62 -29.82 17.33
CA LYS A 36 52.04 -28.62 16.57
C LYS A 36 53.17 -27.85 17.28
N GLU A 37 54.18 -28.59 17.71
CA GLU A 37 55.56 -28.09 17.67
C GLU A 37 56.17 -28.58 16.36
N LEU A 38 57.05 -27.78 15.75
CA LEU A 38 57.67 -27.98 14.42
C LEU A 38 56.77 -27.54 13.25
N ILE A 39 56.70 -26.23 13.03
CA ILE A 39 57.02 -25.55 11.75
C ILE A 39 57.08 -24.06 12.10
N ASN A 40 58.29 -23.60 12.37
CA ASN A 40 58.68 -22.21 12.29
C ASN A 40 59.14 -21.98 10.85
N GLU A 41 58.48 -21.10 10.09
CA GLU A 41 59.16 -20.17 9.19
C GLU A 41 58.20 -19.11 8.62
N GLN A 42 58.51 -17.85 8.95
CA GLN A 42 58.27 -16.63 8.16
C GLN A 42 56.83 -16.29 7.73
N THR A 43 56.10 -15.47 8.52
CA THR A 43 55.18 -14.40 8.06
C THR A 43 54.81 -13.46 9.22
N PRO A 44 54.53 -12.16 8.98
CA PRO A 44 54.64 -11.11 9.99
C PRO A 44 53.50 -11.11 11.03
N SER A 45 53.90 -10.99 12.28
CA SER A 45 53.13 -10.96 13.53
C SER A 45 52.32 -9.66 13.74
N MET A 46 51.29 -9.42 12.91
CA MET A 46 50.43 -8.22 13.07
C MET A 46 48.91 -8.45 13.12
N LEU A 47 48.42 -9.70 13.19
CA LEU A 47 46.97 -9.95 13.05
C LEU A 47 46.31 -10.94 14.01
N PHE A 48 47.03 -11.55 14.96
CA PHE A 48 46.41 -12.42 15.96
C PHE A 48 46.72 -11.94 17.38
N VAL A 49 45.65 -11.68 18.13
CA VAL A 49 45.70 -11.41 19.56
C VAL A 49 45.78 -12.74 20.28
N GLU A 50 46.85 -12.96 21.02
CA GLU A 50 46.89 -13.94 22.11
C GLU A 50 46.14 -13.34 23.32
N SER A 51 45.04 -13.99 23.70
CA SER A 51 44.19 -13.78 24.90
C SER A 51 42.85 -13.04 24.69
N PRO A 52 41.73 -13.53 25.28
CA PRO A 52 40.39 -12.93 25.10
C PRO A 52 40.18 -11.56 25.78
N ASP A 53 41.05 -11.16 26.71
CA ASP A 53 40.79 -10.02 27.63
C ASP A 53 41.81 -8.86 27.53
N GLY A 54 42.56 -8.74 26.42
CA GLY A 54 43.51 -7.64 26.20
C GLY A 54 42.86 -6.36 25.66
N GLU A 55 43.10 -5.19 26.27
CA GLU A 55 42.64 -3.90 25.73
C GLU A 55 43.37 -3.55 24.42
N MET A 56 42.66 -3.73 23.30
CA MET A 56 43.17 -3.39 21.96
C MET A 56 43.41 -1.89 21.79
N THR A 57 44.57 -1.52 21.22
CA THR A 57 44.87 -0.12 20.87
C THR A 57 43.81 0.46 19.91
N PRO A 58 43.52 1.77 19.96
CA PRO A 58 42.53 2.41 19.07
C PRO A 58 42.78 2.13 17.58
N MET A 59 44.06 2.05 17.17
CA MET A 59 44.45 1.74 15.81
C MET A 59 44.18 0.28 15.43
N SER A 60 44.45 -0.68 16.31
CA SER A 60 44.13 -2.09 16.07
C SER A 60 42.61 -2.32 15.98
N ARG A 61 41.82 -1.63 16.80
CA ARG A 61 40.34 -1.64 16.73
C ARG A 61 39.82 -1.06 15.42
N LEU A 62 40.43 0.02 14.94
CA LEU A 62 40.10 0.63 13.66
C LEU A 62 40.40 -0.30 12.48
N VAL A 63 41.57 -0.95 12.47
CA VAL A 63 41.97 -1.88 11.40
C VAL A 63 41.10 -3.14 11.41
N CYS A 64 40.85 -3.73 12.58
CA CYS A 64 39.96 -4.89 12.72
C CYS A 64 38.52 -4.54 12.28
N GLY A 65 38.00 -3.38 12.69
CA GLY A 65 36.70 -2.88 12.24
C GLY A 65 36.64 -2.57 10.74
N GLY A 66 37.73 -2.04 10.17
CA GLY A 66 37.86 -1.79 8.74
C GLY A 66 37.85 -3.07 7.92
N VAL A 67 38.64 -4.08 8.32
CA VAL A 67 38.67 -5.39 7.65
C VAL A 67 37.33 -6.11 7.78
N ALA A 68 36.71 -6.10 8.97
CA ALA A 68 35.37 -6.65 9.17
C ALA A 68 34.31 -5.95 8.29
N GLY A 69 34.38 -4.62 8.20
CA GLY A 69 33.50 -3.81 7.36
C GLY A 69 33.68 -4.11 5.86
N ILE A 70 34.92 -4.21 5.37
CA ILE A 70 35.21 -4.55 3.97
C ILE A 70 34.72 -5.95 3.64
N THR A 71 34.94 -6.94 4.51
CA THR A 71 34.45 -8.32 4.30
C THR A 71 32.92 -8.37 4.26
N SER A 72 32.26 -7.69 5.19
CA SER A 72 30.79 -7.59 5.22
C SER A 72 30.23 -6.92 3.96
N VAL A 73 30.85 -5.82 3.51
CA VAL A 73 30.45 -5.13 2.29
C VAL A 73 30.65 -6.03 1.08
N THR A 74 31.77 -6.77 1.00
CA THR A 74 32.05 -7.67 -0.13
C THR A 74 30.99 -8.77 -0.24
N ILE A 75 30.60 -9.39 0.87
CA ILE A 75 29.54 -10.42 0.88
C ILE A 75 28.17 -9.83 0.50
N THR A 76 27.87 -8.61 0.94
CA THR A 76 26.55 -7.97 0.73
C THR A 76 26.44 -7.27 -0.63
N TYR A 77 27.57 -6.99 -1.29
CA TYR A 77 27.66 -6.16 -2.48
C TYR A 77 26.75 -6.58 -3.65
N PRO A 78 26.57 -7.89 -3.96
CA PRO A 78 25.64 -8.33 -4.99
C PRO A 78 24.20 -7.85 -4.76
N LEU A 79 23.72 -7.91 -3.52
CA LEU A 79 22.36 -7.50 -3.16
C LEU A 79 22.20 -5.98 -3.22
N ASP A 80 23.24 -5.23 -2.87
CA ASP A 80 23.26 -3.77 -2.97
C ASP A 80 23.07 -3.30 -4.42
N ILE A 81 23.74 -3.92 -5.40
CA ILE A 81 23.56 -3.59 -6.82
C ILE A 81 22.13 -3.88 -7.29
N VAL A 82 21.57 -5.04 -6.91
CA VAL A 82 20.21 -5.38 -7.34
C VAL A 82 19.20 -4.42 -6.70
N ARG A 83 19.38 -4.06 -5.43
CA ARG A 83 18.52 -3.12 -4.73
C ARG A 83 18.55 -1.74 -5.37
N THR A 84 19.72 -1.21 -5.70
CA THR A 84 19.83 0.12 -6.33
C THR A 84 19.20 0.16 -7.71
N ARG A 85 19.37 -0.90 -8.51
CA ARG A 85 18.73 -1.01 -9.83
C ARG A 85 17.22 -1.18 -9.76
N LEU A 86 16.72 -1.99 -8.84
CA LEU A 86 15.28 -2.12 -8.62
C LEU A 86 14.66 -0.81 -8.16
N SER A 87 15.37 -0.04 -7.32
CA SER A 87 14.91 1.28 -6.90
C SER A 87 14.82 2.24 -8.08
N ILE A 88 15.81 2.25 -8.98
CA ILE A 88 15.81 3.11 -10.17
C ILE A 88 14.76 2.66 -11.17
N GLN A 89 14.68 1.35 -11.45
CA GLN A 89 13.61 0.79 -12.27
C GLN A 89 12.25 1.17 -11.70
N SER A 90 12.03 1.05 -10.39
CA SER A 90 10.77 1.44 -9.75
C SER A 90 10.47 2.94 -9.87
N ALA A 91 11.48 3.80 -9.87
CA ALA A 91 11.33 5.24 -10.08
C ALA A 91 11.04 5.57 -11.56
N SER A 92 11.76 4.94 -12.50
CA SER A 92 11.50 5.07 -13.94
C SER A 92 10.13 4.51 -14.34
N PHE A 93 9.66 3.44 -13.67
CA PHE A 93 8.30 2.91 -13.82
C PHE A 93 7.23 3.78 -13.17
N ALA A 94 7.58 4.69 -12.25
CA ALA A 94 6.65 5.65 -11.68
C ALA A 94 6.44 6.86 -12.61
N ASP A 95 7.47 7.26 -13.36
CA ASP A 95 7.38 8.31 -14.38
C ASP A 95 6.73 7.81 -15.68
N LEU A 96 6.89 6.53 -16.03
CA LEU A 96 6.18 5.88 -17.15
C LEU A 96 4.79 5.39 -16.69
N GLY A 97 3.83 6.31 -16.60
CA GLY A 97 2.44 6.05 -16.19
C GLY A 97 1.60 5.14 -17.11
N ALA A 98 2.21 4.45 -18.08
CA ALA A 98 1.53 3.51 -18.97
C ALA A 98 1.88 2.06 -18.57
N ARG A 99 0.86 1.27 -18.22
CA ARG A 99 1.05 -0.17 -18.04
C ARG A 99 0.11 -0.97 -18.94
N ASP A 100 0.72 -1.89 -19.68
CA ASP A 100 0.14 -3.20 -19.95
C ASP A 100 0.19 -4.04 -18.66
N PRO A 101 -0.91 -4.69 -18.25
CA PRO A 101 -1.02 -5.41 -16.97
C PRO A 101 -0.20 -6.72 -16.88
N SER A 102 0.61 -7.07 -17.89
CA SER A 102 1.37 -8.31 -17.97
C SER A 102 2.84 -8.19 -17.53
N GLN A 103 3.46 -7.00 -17.53
CA GLN A 103 4.86 -6.83 -17.12
C GLN A 103 4.97 -6.62 -15.61
N LYS A 104 5.22 -7.71 -14.88
CA LYS A 104 5.53 -7.67 -13.43
C LYS A 104 6.88 -6.97 -13.21
N LEU A 105 7.00 -6.22 -12.11
CA LEU A 105 8.31 -5.75 -11.63
C LEU A 105 9.22 -6.99 -11.48
N PRO A 106 10.41 -7.02 -12.08
CA PRO A 106 11.29 -8.16 -11.94
C PRO A 106 11.62 -8.33 -10.44
N GLY A 107 11.45 -9.55 -9.92
CA GLY A 107 11.86 -9.88 -8.56
C GLY A 107 13.37 -9.78 -8.41
N MET A 108 13.85 -9.64 -7.16
CA MET A 108 15.27 -9.49 -6.82
C MET A 108 16.16 -10.57 -7.47
N PHE A 109 15.71 -11.83 -7.46
CA PHE A 109 16.41 -12.93 -8.11
C PHE A 109 16.40 -12.86 -9.65
N THR A 110 15.32 -12.38 -10.26
CA THR A 110 15.25 -12.24 -11.73
C THR A 110 16.14 -11.11 -12.23
N THR A 111 16.21 -10.00 -11.50
CA THR A 111 17.12 -8.89 -11.80
C THR A 111 18.58 -9.32 -11.61
N MET A 112 18.89 -10.08 -10.55
CA MET A 112 20.22 -10.67 -10.36
C MET A 112 20.62 -11.58 -11.53
N ALA A 113 19.71 -12.46 -11.97
CA ALA A 113 19.96 -13.38 -13.08
C ALA A 113 20.14 -12.64 -14.42
N MET A 114 19.39 -11.56 -14.65
CA MET A 114 19.55 -10.71 -15.84
C MET A 114 20.90 -10.01 -15.86
N ILE A 115 21.36 -9.46 -14.73
CA ILE A 115 22.67 -8.80 -14.61
C ILE A 115 23.79 -9.81 -14.88
N TYR A 116 23.70 -11.01 -14.30
CA TYR A 116 24.70 -12.06 -14.48
C TYR A 116 24.80 -12.50 -15.96
N LYS A 117 23.68 -12.70 -16.65
CA LYS A 117 23.64 -13.20 -18.03
C LYS A 117 23.93 -12.14 -19.08
N ASN A 118 23.51 -10.89 -18.87
CA ASN A 118 23.51 -9.87 -19.93
C ASN A 118 24.66 -8.86 -19.83
N GLU A 119 25.30 -8.70 -18.66
CA GLU A 119 26.20 -7.56 -18.40
C GLU A 119 27.65 -7.95 -18.01
N GLY A 120 27.99 -9.24 -18.08
CA GLY A 120 29.38 -9.72 -17.90
C GLY A 120 29.65 -10.53 -16.62
N GLY A 121 28.66 -11.31 -16.15
CA GLY A 121 28.84 -12.31 -15.09
C GLY A 121 29.15 -11.70 -13.72
N THR A 122 30.00 -12.37 -12.93
CA THR A 122 30.34 -11.96 -11.55
C THR A 122 30.98 -10.58 -11.46
N LYS A 123 31.77 -10.16 -12.46
CA LYS A 123 32.41 -8.82 -12.47
C LYS A 123 31.39 -7.69 -12.51
N ALA A 124 30.23 -7.89 -13.14
CA ALA A 124 29.14 -6.90 -13.16
C ALA A 124 28.51 -6.73 -11.78
N LEU A 125 28.39 -7.81 -11.00
CA LEU A 125 27.84 -7.79 -9.64
C LEU A 125 28.77 -7.11 -8.62
N TYR A 126 30.07 -6.99 -8.91
CA TYR A 126 31.06 -6.33 -8.05
C TYR A 126 31.50 -4.94 -8.56
N ARG A 127 30.85 -4.41 -9.59
CA ARG A 127 31.19 -3.10 -10.18
C ARG A 127 30.82 -1.96 -9.23
N GLY A 128 31.82 -1.18 -8.79
CA GLY A 128 31.67 -0.09 -7.80
C GLY A 128 32.14 -0.44 -6.38
N ILE A 129 32.73 -1.62 -6.16
CA ILE A 129 33.36 -1.96 -4.87
C ILE A 129 34.57 -1.06 -4.57
N ALA A 130 35.34 -0.68 -5.59
CA ALA A 130 36.52 0.19 -5.43
C ALA A 130 36.20 1.57 -4.82
N PRO A 131 35.22 2.36 -5.31
CA PRO A 131 34.83 3.61 -4.66
C PRO A 131 34.16 3.39 -3.29
N THR A 132 33.55 2.21 -3.06
CA THR A 132 32.97 1.87 -1.75
C THR A 132 34.06 1.68 -0.70
N VAL A 133 35.11 0.90 -1.00
CA VAL A 133 36.24 0.67 -0.09
C VAL A 133 37.04 1.96 0.11
N ALA A 134 37.25 2.76 -0.95
CA ALA A 134 37.91 4.06 -0.85
C ALA A 134 37.16 5.08 0.02
N GLY A 135 35.81 5.02 0.04
CA GLY A 135 34.98 5.92 0.85
C GLY A 135 34.86 5.54 2.34
N VAL A 136 35.11 4.28 2.70
CA VAL A 136 34.99 3.80 4.09
C VAL A 136 36.05 4.42 4.99
N ALA A 137 37.31 4.51 4.54
CA ALA A 137 38.40 5.03 5.36
C ALA A 137 38.21 6.51 5.75
N PRO A 138 37.87 7.44 4.83
CA PRO A 138 37.55 8.83 5.18
C PRO A 138 36.30 8.96 6.05
N TYR A 139 35.28 8.12 5.80
CA TYR A 139 34.04 8.15 6.59
C TYR A 139 34.30 7.82 8.05
N VAL A 140 35.00 6.71 8.33
CA VAL A 140 35.27 6.28 9.71
C VAL A 140 36.22 7.26 10.40
N GLY A 141 37.26 7.74 9.71
CA GLY A 141 38.20 8.72 10.26
C GLY A 141 37.54 10.04 10.63
N LEU A 142 36.74 10.62 9.72
CA LEU A 142 36.04 11.88 9.96
C LEU A 142 34.94 11.74 11.01
N ASN A 143 34.19 10.63 11.02
CA ASN A 143 33.17 10.39 12.03
C ASN A 143 33.79 10.27 13.42
N PHE A 144 34.92 9.55 13.57
CA PHE A 144 35.62 9.43 14.85
C PHE A 144 36.21 10.78 15.31
N MET A 145 36.88 11.51 14.42
CA MET A 145 37.48 12.82 14.71
C MET A 145 36.42 13.85 15.14
N THR A 146 35.30 13.91 14.42
CA THR A 146 34.21 14.84 14.72
C THR A 146 33.44 14.40 15.96
N TYR A 147 33.27 13.09 16.19
CA TYR A 147 32.66 12.56 17.40
C TYR A 147 33.49 12.91 18.65
N GLU A 148 34.81 12.73 18.62
CA GLU A 148 35.68 13.12 19.74
C GLU A 148 35.66 14.63 20.00
N SER A 149 35.66 15.43 18.94
CA SER A 149 35.59 16.90 19.04
C SER A 149 34.27 17.37 19.63
N VAL A 150 33.15 16.84 19.17
CA VAL A 150 31.80 17.16 19.68
C VAL A 150 31.62 16.62 21.09
N ARG A 151 32.14 15.43 21.40
CA ARG A 151 32.09 14.84 22.74
C ARG A 151 32.83 15.67 23.78
N LYS A 152 34.02 16.21 23.44
CA LYS A 152 34.79 17.12 24.30
C LYS A 152 34.05 18.44 24.55
N TYR A 153 33.31 18.94 23.56
CA TYR A 153 32.53 20.17 23.71
C TYR A 153 31.22 19.97 24.50
N LEU A 154 30.55 18.82 24.35
CA LEU A 154 29.28 18.52 25.04
C LEU A 154 29.42 17.96 26.46
N THR A 155 30.63 17.55 26.86
CA THR A 155 30.90 16.90 28.15
C THR A 155 32.12 17.55 28.82
N PRO A 156 31.93 18.49 29.76
CA PRO A 156 33.02 18.98 30.61
C PRO A 156 33.62 17.84 31.45
N GLU A 157 34.90 17.94 31.78
CA GLU A 157 35.67 16.91 32.49
C GLU A 157 35.04 16.58 33.86
N GLY A 158 34.50 15.36 34.00
CA GLY A 158 34.00 14.86 35.28
C GLY A 158 32.94 13.75 35.22
N ASP A 159 32.13 13.68 34.14
CA ASP A 159 31.01 12.73 34.08
C ASP A 159 31.29 11.51 33.18
N LYS A 160 31.52 10.35 33.80
CA LYS A 160 31.77 9.08 33.08
C LYS A 160 30.53 8.51 32.39
N ASN A 161 29.32 9.05 32.66
CA ASN A 161 28.06 8.59 32.08
C ASN A 161 27.24 9.71 31.42
N PRO A 162 27.57 10.15 30.19
CA PRO A 162 26.75 11.13 29.48
C PRO A 162 25.39 10.52 29.13
N SER A 163 24.31 11.22 29.51
CA SER A 163 22.90 10.91 29.19
C SER A 163 22.72 10.51 27.72
N SER A 164 21.87 9.50 27.46
CA SER A 164 21.64 8.90 26.13
C SER A 164 21.34 9.93 25.03
N TYR A 165 20.69 11.04 25.39
CA TYR A 165 20.41 12.14 24.47
C TYR A 165 21.68 12.85 23.95
N ARG A 166 22.69 13.05 24.79
CA ARG A 166 23.94 13.72 24.40
C ARG A 166 24.79 12.86 23.48
N LYS A 167 24.85 11.54 23.73
CA LYS A 167 25.53 10.58 22.86
C LYS A 167 24.86 10.51 21.48
N LEU A 168 23.53 10.53 21.47
CA LEU A 168 22.75 10.56 20.23
C LEU A 168 23.00 11.85 19.43
N LEU A 169 22.98 13.01 20.08
CA LEU A 169 23.23 14.30 19.43
C LEU A 169 24.66 14.40 18.87
N ALA A 170 25.65 13.94 19.64
CA ALA A 170 27.05 13.90 19.20
C ALA A 170 27.23 12.98 17.97
N GLY A 171 26.60 11.80 17.98
CA GLY A 171 26.61 10.89 16.83
C GLY A 171 25.87 11.43 15.60
N ALA A 172 24.78 12.18 15.80
CA ALA A 172 24.05 12.81 14.70
C ALA A 172 24.87 13.91 14.02
N ILE A 173 25.55 14.76 14.80
CA ILE A 173 26.40 15.84 14.27
C ILE A 173 27.64 15.26 13.59
N SER A 174 28.32 14.28 14.21
CA SER A 174 29.50 13.65 13.62
C SER A 174 29.15 12.92 12.31
N GLY A 175 28.01 12.22 12.29
CA GLY A 175 27.50 11.56 11.09
C GLY A 175 27.16 12.53 9.97
N ALA A 176 26.52 13.67 10.27
CA ALA A 176 26.16 14.68 9.27
C ALA A 176 27.39 15.35 8.62
N VAL A 177 28.40 15.68 9.42
CA VAL A 177 29.65 16.28 8.93
C VAL A 177 30.44 15.26 8.10
N ALA A 178 30.60 14.04 8.60
CA ALA A 178 31.27 12.97 7.87
C ALA A 178 30.59 12.72 6.52
N GLN A 179 29.26 12.58 6.50
CA GLN A 179 28.48 12.32 5.29
C GLN A 179 28.58 13.44 4.25
N THR A 180 28.70 14.69 4.67
CA THR A 180 28.85 15.85 3.77
C THR A 180 30.21 15.83 3.08
N CYS A 181 31.27 15.49 3.82
CA CYS A 181 32.62 15.35 3.29
C CYS A 181 32.79 14.12 2.38
N THR A 182 32.13 12.98 2.68
CA THR A 182 32.19 11.77 1.84
C THR A 182 31.13 11.69 0.75
N TYR A 183 30.20 12.64 0.67
CA TYR A 183 29.18 12.71 -0.37
C TYR A 183 29.70 12.51 -1.81
N PRO A 184 30.83 13.11 -2.26
CA PRO A 184 31.34 12.85 -3.61
C PRO A 184 31.69 11.37 -3.83
N PHE A 185 32.24 10.67 -2.85
CA PHE A 185 32.55 9.24 -2.96
C PHE A 185 31.28 8.38 -3.00
N ASP A 186 30.25 8.76 -2.24
CA ASP A 186 28.94 8.08 -2.29
C ASP A 186 28.24 8.25 -3.64
N VAL A 187 28.33 9.45 -4.24
CA VAL A 187 27.82 9.71 -5.58
C VAL A 187 28.56 8.86 -6.61
N LEU A 188 29.89 8.74 -6.51
CA LEU A 188 30.67 7.87 -7.38
C LEU A 188 30.25 6.41 -7.23
N ARG A 189 30.15 5.88 -6.00
CA ARG A 189 29.65 4.52 -5.74
C ARG A 189 28.34 4.26 -6.47
N ARG A 190 27.34 5.14 -6.29
CA ARG A 190 26.03 4.98 -6.93
C ARG A 190 26.10 5.07 -8.45
N ARG A 191 26.91 5.97 -9.01
CA ARG A 191 27.11 6.09 -10.46
C ARG A 191 27.75 4.85 -11.08
N PHE A 192 28.72 4.25 -10.39
CA PHE A 192 29.36 3.01 -10.87
C PHE A 192 28.42 1.79 -10.83
N GLN A 193 27.47 1.74 -9.89
CA GLN A 193 26.49 0.65 -9.78
C GLN A 193 25.42 0.67 -10.90
N ILE A 194 25.21 1.82 -11.53
CA ILE A 194 24.15 2.04 -12.54
C ILE A 194 24.69 2.12 -13.99
N ASN A 195 26.00 2.09 -14.16
CA ASN A 195 26.72 2.40 -15.41
C ASN A 195 26.46 1.44 -16.59
N THR A 196 25.63 0.40 -16.43
CA THR A 196 25.32 -0.57 -17.50
C THR A 196 23.82 -0.73 -17.76
N MET A 197 22.98 0.13 -17.16
CA MET A 197 21.59 0.25 -17.61
C MET A 197 21.58 0.99 -18.95
N SER A 198 21.21 0.29 -20.02
CA SER A 198 21.09 0.85 -21.37
C SER A 198 20.18 2.08 -21.36
N GLY A 199 20.71 3.23 -21.80
CA GLY A 199 19.98 4.50 -21.91
C GLY A 199 20.56 5.70 -21.16
N MET A 200 21.55 5.53 -20.29
CA MET A 200 22.28 6.66 -19.69
C MET A 200 23.76 6.59 -20.07
N GLY A 201 24.16 7.39 -21.06
CA GLY A 201 25.47 7.40 -21.72
C GLY A 201 26.65 7.87 -20.86
N TYR A 202 26.86 7.26 -19.70
CA TYR A 202 28.08 7.43 -18.92
C TYR A 202 28.92 6.14 -19.02
N GLN A 203 30.10 6.22 -19.62
CA GLN A 203 31.12 5.18 -19.54
C GLN A 203 32.20 5.64 -18.57
N TYR A 204 32.11 5.24 -17.30
CA TYR A 204 33.21 5.41 -16.35
C TYR A 204 34.08 4.15 -16.33
N THR A 205 35.34 4.28 -16.74
CA THR A 205 36.34 3.20 -16.74
C THR A 205 37.24 3.24 -15.49
N SER A 206 37.32 4.37 -14.75
CA SER A 206 38.15 4.49 -13.53
C SER A 206 37.75 5.64 -12.59
N ILE A 207 38.10 5.51 -11.29
CA ILE A 207 37.84 6.48 -10.21
C ILE A 207 38.43 7.87 -10.52
N TRP A 208 39.59 7.90 -11.19
CA TRP A 208 40.30 9.13 -11.56
C TRP A 208 39.78 9.81 -12.84
N ASP A 209 38.90 9.15 -13.60
CA ASP A 209 38.32 9.71 -14.84
C ASP A 209 37.04 10.51 -14.56
N ALA A 210 36.42 10.33 -13.39
CA ALA A 210 35.19 11.03 -13.04
C ALA A 210 35.32 12.56 -12.91
N PRO A 211 36.45 13.14 -12.45
CA PRO A 211 36.64 14.59 -12.47
C PRO A 211 36.91 15.16 -13.88
N LYS A 212 37.53 14.39 -14.79
CA LYS A 212 37.92 14.85 -16.14
C LYS A 212 36.77 14.84 -17.17
N VAL A 213 35.73 14.05 -16.93
CA VAL A 213 34.57 13.95 -17.84
C VAL A 213 33.63 15.17 -17.79
N LYS A 214 33.91 16.17 -16.93
CA LYS A 214 33.22 17.47 -17.01
C LYS A 214 33.61 18.33 -18.23
N ASP A 215 34.67 17.96 -18.97
CA ASP A 215 35.20 18.77 -20.09
C ASP A 215 35.06 18.17 -21.49
N GLN A 216 34.23 17.14 -21.71
CA GLN A 216 33.87 16.77 -23.09
C GLN A 216 32.79 17.72 -23.64
N LYS A 217 33.26 18.87 -24.13
CA LYS A 217 32.48 19.76 -25.00
C LYS A 217 32.11 18.97 -26.26
N PRO A 218 30.81 18.80 -26.60
CA PRO A 218 30.42 18.07 -27.81
C PRO A 218 30.98 18.78 -29.06
N PRO A 219 31.33 18.04 -30.12
CA PRO A 219 31.92 18.62 -31.32
C PRO A 219 31.05 19.75 -31.84
N ALA A 220 31.70 20.84 -32.24
CA ALA A 220 31.05 22.06 -32.74
C ALA A 220 30.43 21.79 -34.12
N LEU A 221 29.27 21.13 -34.13
CA LEU A 221 28.39 21.11 -35.29
C LEU A 221 27.72 22.48 -35.41
N SER A 222 27.69 23.01 -36.64
CA SER A 222 27.20 24.34 -36.95
C SER A 222 25.78 24.57 -36.42
N ILE A 223 25.52 25.80 -35.96
CA ILE A 223 24.31 26.21 -35.23
C ILE A 223 23.02 25.81 -35.99
N ARG A 224 23.04 25.77 -37.32
CA ARG A 224 21.92 25.34 -38.16
C ARG A 224 21.59 23.84 -38.04
N VAL A 225 22.59 22.97 -37.94
CA VAL A 225 22.38 21.52 -37.77
C VAL A 225 21.88 21.23 -36.37
N ARG A 226 22.36 21.97 -35.35
CA ARG A 226 21.80 21.92 -33.99
C ARG A 226 20.35 22.39 -33.95
N GLN A 227 20.00 23.49 -34.61
CA GLN A 227 18.61 23.98 -34.61
C GLN A 227 17.65 22.98 -35.28
N GLN A 228 18.06 22.36 -36.39
CA GLN A 228 17.25 21.36 -37.11
C GLN A 228 17.19 19.99 -36.40
N ALA A 229 18.26 19.57 -35.74
CA ALA A 229 18.28 18.36 -34.94
C ALA A 229 17.43 18.54 -33.66
N ILE A 230 17.53 19.69 -32.98
CA ILE A 230 16.72 20.02 -31.81
C ILE A 230 15.25 20.13 -32.18
N SER A 231 14.89 20.76 -33.31
CA SER A 231 13.48 20.84 -33.71
C SER A 231 12.92 19.46 -34.11
N ARG A 232 13.72 18.59 -34.76
CA ARG A 232 13.32 17.21 -35.06
C ARG A 232 13.24 16.32 -33.82
N GLU A 233 14.16 16.46 -32.86
CA GLU A 233 14.08 15.76 -31.57
C GLU A 233 12.86 16.24 -30.78
N VAL A 234 12.64 17.55 -30.69
CA VAL A 234 11.46 18.13 -30.03
C VAL A 234 10.19 17.60 -30.68
N ASP A 235 10.06 17.60 -32.01
CA ASP A 235 8.90 17.02 -32.70
C ASP A 235 8.73 15.51 -32.43
N GLN A 236 9.83 14.76 -32.32
CA GLN A 236 9.81 13.33 -31.99
C GLN A 236 9.41 13.08 -30.52
N TYR A 237 9.78 13.95 -29.58
CA TYR A 237 9.33 13.90 -28.18
C TYR A 237 7.89 14.42 -28.00
N THR A 238 7.44 15.42 -28.77
CA THR A 238 6.03 15.85 -28.75
C THR A 238 5.09 14.80 -29.35
N ALA A 239 5.58 13.99 -30.31
CA ALA A 239 4.85 12.84 -30.85
C ALA A 239 4.78 11.62 -29.90
N MET A 240 5.54 11.62 -28.79
CA MET A 240 5.53 10.57 -27.77
C MET A 240 4.59 10.85 -26.60
N GLY A 241 3.98 12.04 -26.53
CA GLY A 241 2.92 12.33 -25.57
C GLY A 241 1.64 11.62 -25.97
N ILE A 242 1.23 10.59 -25.22
CA ILE A 242 -0.12 10.04 -25.35
C ILE A 242 -1.07 11.14 -24.86
N ASP A 243 -1.80 11.76 -25.79
CA ASP A 243 -2.88 12.69 -25.45
C ASP A 243 -4.00 11.89 -24.76
N LEU A 244 -4.06 12.00 -23.45
CA LEU A 244 -5.06 11.33 -22.63
C LEU A 244 -6.28 12.24 -22.53
N ASP A 245 -7.41 11.85 -23.13
CA ASP A 245 -8.69 12.57 -23.00
C ASP A 245 -9.04 12.95 -21.56
N ARG A 246 -8.63 12.12 -20.58
CA ARG A 246 -8.81 12.36 -19.13
C ARG A 246 -7.69 11.72 -18.32
N HIS A 247 -7.06 12.51 -17.46
CA HIS A 247 -5.95 12.07 -16.60
C HIS A 247 -6.34 11.11 -15.45
N HIS A 248 -7.65 10.91 -15.15
CA HIS A 248 -8.07 10.05 -14.03
C HIS A 248 -9.40 9.34 -14.29
N VAL A 249 -9.36 8.16 -14.92
CA VAL A 249 -10.55 7.31 -15.08
C VAL A 249 -10.81 6.48 -13.82
N ARG A 250 -11.61 7.01 -12.89
CA ARG A 250 -12.05 6.28 -11.70
C ARG A 250 -13.42 5.64 -11.94
N SER A 251 -13.55 4.35 -11.60
CA SER A 251 -14.85 3.69 -11.58
C SER A 251 -15.68 4.15 -10.39
N SER A 252 -16.87 4.70 -10.66
CA SER A 252 -17.83 5.13 -9.62
C SER A 252 -18.57 3.98 -8.94
N HIS A 253 -18.44 2.76 -9.48
CA HIS A 253 -19.18 1.59 -9.02
C HIS A 253 -18.50 0.91 -7.84
N ARG A 254 -19.29 0.56 -6.82
CA ARG A 254 -18.81 -0.23 -5.68
C ARG A 254 -18.48 -1.64 -6.12
N LYS A 255 -17.29 -2.12 -5.76
CA LYS A 255 -16.83 -3.51 -6.01
C LYS A 255 -17.12 -4.47 -4.86
N ALA A 256 -17.43 -3.96 -3.67
CA ALA A 256 -17.72 -4.73 -2.46
C ALA A 256 -18.75 -4.00 -1.58
N PRO A 257 -19.50 -4.72 -0.72
CA PRO A 257 -20.37 -4.08 0.25
C PRO A 257 -19.53 -3.45 1.38
N LYS A 258 -19.98 -2.29 1.89
CA LYS A 258 -19.36 -1.65 3.08
C LYS A 258 -19.78 -2.29 4.41
N SER A 259 -20.84 -3.12 4.40
CA SER A 259 -21.43 -3.68 5.62
C SER A 259 -20.61 -4.85 6.17
N ASP A 260 -20.57 -4.97 7.50
CA ASP A 260 -19.92 -6.08 8.20
C ASP A 260 -20.78 -7.32 8.42
N ASN A 261 -22.05 -7.29 8.02
CA ASN A 261 -22.94 -8.45 8.11
C ASN A 261 -22.37 -9.64 7.32
N VAL A 262 -22.04 -10.72 8.04
CA VAL A 262 -21.43 -11.93 7.49
C VAL A 262 -22.34 -12.59 6.46
N TYR A 263 -23.65 -12.71 6.73
CA TYR A 263 -24.62 -13.29 5.80
C TYR A 263 -24.66 -12.53 4.47
N LEU A 264 -24.58 -11.20 4.52
CA LEU A 264 -24.52 -10.39 3.30
C LEU A 264 -23.22 -10.65 2.52
N LYS A 265 -22.07 -10.79 3.20
CA LYS A 265 -20.78 -11.12 2.58
C LYS A 265 -20.81 -12.50 1.92
N VAL A 266 -21.43 -13.51 2.55
CA VAL A 266 -21.61 -14.86 1.98
C VAL A 266 -22.49 -14.83 0.74
N LEU A 267 -23.63 -14.14 0.82
CA LEU A 267 -24.57 -13.99 -0.29
C LEU A 267 -23.92 -13.25 -1.48
N VAL A 268 -23.07 -12.26 -1.21
CA VAL A 268 -22.23 -11.60 -2.22
C VAL A 268 -21.24 -12.58 -2.87
N LYS A 269 -20.59 -13.45 -2.10
CA LYS A 269 -19.67 -14.46 -2.66
C LYS A 269 -20.43 -15.40 -3.62
N LEU A 270 -21.61 -15.86 -3.22
CA LEU A 270 -22.49 -16.70 -4.05
C LEU A 270 -22.88 -16.00 -5.36
N TYR A 271 -23.44 -14.79 -5.30
CA TYR A 271 -23.84 -14.08 -6.52
C TYR A 271 -22.67 -13.60 -7.37
N ARG A 272 -21.48 -13.40 -6.78
CA ARG A 272 -20.24 -13.15 -7.54
C ARG A 272 -19.83 -14.38 -8.33
N PHE A 273 -19.95 -15.56 -7.74
CA PHE A 273 -19.72 -16.83 -8.45
C PHE A 273 -20.73 -17.00 -9.59
N LEU A 274 -22.03 -16.87 -9.30
CA LEU A 274 -23.09 -17.02 -10.30
C LEU A 274 -22.95 -16.01 -11.44
N ALA A 275 -22.74 -14.72 -11.15
CA ALA A 275 -22.62 -13.68 -12.17
C ALA A 275 -21.42 -13.90 -13.12
N ARG A 276 -20.38 -14.60 -12.67
CA ARG A 276 -19.22 -14.95 -13.49
C ARG A 276 -19.43 -16.23 -14.31
N ARG A 277 -20.23 -17.18 -13.82
CA ARG A 277 -20.38 -18.52 -14.41
C ARG A 277 -21.62 -18.70 -15.29
N THR A 278 -22.68 -17.92 -15.10
CA THR A 278 -23.99 -18.15 -15.74
C THR A 278 -24.35 -17.12 -16.82
N GLU A 279 -23.46 -16.16 -17.09
CA GLU A 279 -23.63 -15.00 -18.01
C GLU A 279 -24.90 -14.13 -17.82
N SER A 280 -25.80 -14.50 -16.91
CA SER A 280 -27.09 -13.84 -16.69
C SER A 280 -26.97 -12.40 -16.20
N ASN A 281 -27.65 -11.49 -16.90
CA ASN A 281 -27.77 -10.09 -16.52
C ASN A 281 -28.51 -9.89 -15.18
N PHE A 282 -29.41 -10.82 -14.83
CA PHE A 282 -30.10 -10.81 -13.54
C PHE A 282 -29.10 -10.93 -12.38
N ASN A 283 -28.18 -11.90 -12.44
CA ASN A 283 -27.18 -12.12 -11.40
C ASN A 283 -26.23 -10.92 -11.26
N LYS A 284 -25.82 -10.32 -12.38
CA LYS A 284 -25.03 -9.07 -12.39
C LYS A 284 -25.82 -7.91 -11.75
N ALA A 285 -27.13 -7.83 -11.95
CA ALA A 285 -27.98 -6.81 -11.34
C ALA A 285 -28.16 -7.03 -9.83
N VAL A 286 -28.43 -8.26 -9.39
CA VAL A 286 -28.56 -8.62 -7.97
C VAL A 286 -27.24 -8.35 -7.24
N LEU A 287 -26.09 -8.77 -7.79
CA LEU A 287 -24.77 -8.52 -7.22
C LEU A 287 -24.50 -7.02 -7.04
N ARG A 288 -24.77 -6.20 -8.06
CA ARG A 288 -24.63 -4.73 -7.97
C ARG A 288 -25.54 -4.15 -6.89
N ARG A 289 -26.76 -4.66 -6.73
CA ARG A 289 -27.70 -4.21 -5.70
C ARG A 289 -27.25 -4.62 -4.28
N LEU A 290 -26.61 -5.78 -4.11
CA LEU A 290 -26.06 -6.20 -2.81
C LEU A 290 -24.94 -5.27 -2.32
N PHE A 291 -24.17 -4.67 -3.23
CA PHE A 291 -23.14 -3.66 -2.89
C PHE A 291 -23.70 -2.30 -2.49
N MET A 292 -24.97 -2.03 -2.81
CA MET A 292 -25.58 -0.73 -2.56
C MET A 292 -25.75 -0.45 -1.06
N SER A 293 -25.62 0.82 -0.68
CA SER A 293 -25.98 1.28 0.67
C SER A 293 -27.47 1.13 0.94
N ARG A 294 -27.87 1.13 2.22
CA ARG A 294 -29.28 1.03 2.64
C ARG A 294 -30.17 2.09 1.99
N ILE A 295 -29.68 3.32 1.85
CA ILE A 295 -30.36 4.42 1.15
C ILE A 295 -30.73 4.04 -0.30
N ASN A 296 -29.86 3.31 -0.99
CA ASN A 296 -30.05 2.90 -2.38
C ASN A 296 -30.81 1.57 -2.52
N ARG A 297 -31.12 0.91 -1.40
CA ARG A 297 -32.00 -0.27 -1.25
C ARG A 297 -33.24 0.09 -0.40
N PRO A 298 -34.10 1.00 -0.89
CA PRO A 298 -35.31 1.38 -0.16
C PRO A 298 -36.25 0.18 0.02
N PRO A 299 -37.08 0.18 1.09
CA PRO A 299 -38.06 -0.87 1.30
C PRO A 299 -39.12 -0.89 0.18
N VAL A 300 -39.72 -2.06 -0.03
CA VAL A 300 -40.81 -2.28 -0.98
C VAL A 300 -42.04 -2.72 -0.21
N SER A 301 -43.17 -2.05 -0.41
CA SER A 301 -44.45 -2.43 0.19
C SER A 301 -45.11 -3.59 -0.57
N LEU A 302 -45.95 -4.38 0.10
CA LEU A 302 -46.78 -5.42 -0.55
C LEU A 302 -47.66 -4.84 -1.66
N SER A 303 -48.29 -3.69 -1.42
CA SER A 303 -49.08 -2.96 -2.42
C SER A 303 -48.30 -2.69 -3.71
N ARG A 304 -47.02 -2.29 -3.58
CA ARG A 304 -46.15 -2.04 -4.73
C ARG A 304 -45.73 -3.33 -5.41
N ALA A 305 -45.49 -4.40 -4.66
CA ALA A 305 -45.19 -5.70 -5.25
C ALA A 305 -46.36 -6.19 -6.12
N VAL A 306 -47.59 -6.12 -5.60
CA VAL A 306 -48.82 -6.49 -6.32
C VAL A 306 -49.05 -5.61 -7.54
N ALA A 307 -48.94 -4.28 -7.39
CA ALA A 307 -49.24 -3.34 -8.48
C ALA A 307 -48.28 -3.44 -9.69
N ASN A 308 -47.08 -4.01 -9.52
CA ASN A 308 -46.12 -4.18 -10.61
C ASN A 308 -46.21 -5.54 -11.29
N ILE A 309 -47.09 -6.44 -10.83
CA ILE A 309 -47.33 -7.72 -11.48
C ILE A 309 -48.38 -7.49 -12.56
N SER A 310 -47.94 -7.49 -13.82
CA SER A 310 -48.86 -7.52 -14.95
C SER A 310 -49.40 -8.93 -15.18
N GLU A 311 -50.47 -9.03 -15.97
CA GLU A 311 -51.09 -10.31 -16.36
C GLU A 311 -50.07 -11.30 -16.96
N ALA A 312 -49.16 -10.81 -17.81
CA ALA A 312 -48.08 -11.60 -18.42
C ALA A 312 -46.96 -12.03 -17.43
N GLN A 313 -47.01 -11.57 -16.18
CA GLN A 313 -46.02 -11.86 -15.14
C GLN A 313 -46.63 -12.60 -13.95
N LYS A 314 -47.88 -13.05 -14.05
CA LYS A 314 -48.50 -13.94 -13.08
C LYS A 314 -47.67 -15.23 -12.95
N GLY A 315 -47.42 -15.63 -11.70
CA GLY A 315 -46.60 -16.81 -11.37
C GLY A 315 -45.08 -16.56 -11.33
N LYS A 316 -44.58 -15.38 -11.74
CA LYS A 316 -43.14 -15.06 -11.60
C LYS A 316 -42.78 -14.80 -10.14
N THR A 317 -41.59 -15.23 -9.75
CA THR A 317 -41.08 -14.94 -8.40
C THR A 317 -40.59 -13.50 -8.32
N VAL A 318 -41.15 -12.72 -7.42
CA VAL A 318 -40.78 -11.31 -7.22
C VAL A 318 -39.50 -11.23 -6.40
N VAL A 319 -38.47 -10.56 -6.92
CA VAL A 319 -37.16 -10.47 -6.26
C VAL A 319 -36.90 -9.04 -5.80
N VAL A 320 -36.66 -8.88 -4.49
CA VAL A 320 -36.39 -7.59 -3.86
C VAL A 320 -35.08 -7.63 -3.08
N VAL A 321 -34.05 -6.95 -3.60
CA VAL A 321 -32.78 -6.77 -2.87
C VAL A 321 -32.92 -5.63 -1.84
N GLY A 322 -33.69 -5.89 -0.79
CA GLY A 322 -34.08 -4.91 0.22
C GLY A 322 -35.02 -5.52 1.26
N THR A 323 -35.71 -4.67 2.00
CA THR A 323 -36.74 -5.11 2.96
C THR A 323 -38.12 -5.03 2.33
N VAL A 324 -38.92 -6.07 2.50
CA VAL A 324 -40.34 -6.08 2.16
C VAL A 324 -41.15 -5.70 3.39
N THR A 325 -42.04 -4.72 3.25
CA THR A 325 -42.86 -4.16 4.33
C THR A 325 -44.34 -4.35 4.02
N ASP A 326 -45.14 -4.46 5.06
CA ASP A 326 -46.60 -4.54 4.95
C ASP A 326 -47.21 -3.19 4.53
N ASP A 327 -48.40 -3.24 3.95
CA ASP A 327 -49.24 -2.08 3.65
C ASP A 327 -50.70 -2.42 3.98
N ASN A 328 -51.21 -1.87 5.09
CA ASN A 328 -52.55 -2.15 5.59
C ASN A 328 -53.65 -1.69 4.63
N ARG A 329 -53.35 -0.79 3.68
CA ARG A 329 -54.31 -0.30 2.70
C ARG A 329 -54.64 -1.34 1.62
N LEU A 330 -53.75 -2.30 1.41
CA LEU A 330 -54.05 -3.47 0.58
C LEU A 330 -54.86 -4.43 1.45
N LEU A 331 -56.13 -4.70 1.14
CA LEU A 331 -56.99 -5.55 1.98
C LEU A 331 -56.68 -7.04 1.75
N THR A 332 -56.70 -7.46 0.50
CA THR A 332 -56.44 -8.85 0.08
C THR A 332 -55.08 -8.94 -0.61
N VAL A 333 -54.26 -9.88 -0.15
CA VAL A 333 -52.96 -10.17 -0.77
C VAL A 333 -53.16 -11.38 -1.69
N PRO A 334 -52.83 -11.29 -2.99
CA PRO A 334 -52.89 -12.45 -3.88
C PRO A 334 -51.78 -13.44 -3.52
N LYS A 335 -51.91 -14.69 -3.98
CA LYS A 335 -50.86 -15.71 -3.84
C LYS A 335 -49.61 -15.28 -4.61
N LEU A 336 -48.50 -15.10 -3.90
CA LEU A 336 -47.24 -14.57 -4.44
C LEU A 336 -46.02 -15.29 -3.86
N SER A 337 -45.04 -15.57 -4.71
CA SER A 337 -43.70 -15.99 -4.27
C SER A 337 -42.75 -14.78 -4.31
N ILE A 338 -42.21 -14.41 -3.16
CA ILE A 338 -41.33 -13.24 -3.02
C ILE A 338 -40.00 -13.65 -2.41
N ALA A 339 -38.90 -13.32 -3.07
CA ALA A 339 -37.54 -13.48 -2.56
C ALA A 339 -36.95 -12.13 -2.11
N ALA A 340 -36.51 -12.03 -0.87
CA ALA A 340 -35.94 -10.77 -0.36
C ALA A 340 -34.81 -10.96 0.65
N LEU A 341 -34.12 -9.86 0.98
CA LEU A 341 -33.11 -9.86 2.06
C LEU A 341 -33.76 -9.92 3.45
N ARG A 342 -34.94 -9.32 3.60
CA ARG A 342 -35.66 -9.27 4.88
C ARG A 342 -37.15 -9.05 4.64
N PHE A 343 -37.98 -9.70 5.44
CA PHE A 343 -39.41 -9.44 5.54
C PHE A 343 -39.71 -8.84 6.91
N THR A 344 -40.68 -7.92 7.00
CA THR A 344 -41.31 -7.61 8.29
C THR A 344 -42.19 -8.78 8.72
N ALA A 345 -42.35 -9.01 10.02
CA ALA A 345 -43.15 -10.11 10.55
C ALA A 345 -44.59 -10.08 10.02
N THR A 346 -45.19 -8.88 9.99
CA THR A 346 -46.53 -8.66 9.45
C THR A 346 -46.64 -8.97 7.96
N ALA A 347 -45.65 -8.55 7.15
CA ALA A 347 -45.66 -8.83 5.73
C ALA A 347 -45.53 -10.33 5.45
N ARG A 348 -44.64 -11.03 6.19
CA ARG A 348 -44.48 -12.48 6.08
C ARG A 348 -45.79 -13.21 6.40
N ALA A 349 -46.40 -12.91 7.54
CA ALA A 349 -47.64 -13.54 7.97
C ALA A 349 -48.78 -13.35 6.94
N ARG A 350 -48.88 -12.17 6.31
CA ARG A 350 -49.89 -11.90 5.28
C ARG A 350 -49.64 -12.64 3.97
N ILE A 351 -48.38 -12.76 3.54
CA ILE A 351 -48.02 -13.53 2.33
C ILE A 351 -48.33 -15.02 2.56
N GLU A 352 -47.93 -15.56 3.71
CA GLU A 352 -48.16 -16.98 4.05
C GLU A 352 -49.66 -17.28 4.22
N LYS A 353 -50.42 -16.38 4.86
CA LYS A 353 -51.89 -16.50 4.98
C LYS A 353 -52.59 -16.50 3.62
N ALA A 354 -52.04 -15.78 2.63
CA ALA A 354 -52.53 -15.80 1.25
C ALA A 354 -52.11 -17.06 0.46
N GLY A 355 -51.41 -18.01 1.10
CA GLY A 355 -50.86 -19.20 0.46
C GLY A 355 -49.66 -18.91 -0.44
N GLY A 356 -49.03 -17.74 -0.28
CA GLY A 356 -47.80 -17.35 -0.95
C GLY A 356 -46.55 -17.88 -0.23
N GLU A 357 -45.39 -17.67 -0.83
CA GLU A 357 -44.11 -18.19 -0.33
C GLU A 357 -43.11 -17.05 -0.11
N THR A 358 -42.43 -17.06 1.04
CA THR A 358 -41.34 -16.12 1.33
C THR A 358 -39.99 -16.84 1.22
N LEU A 359 -39.16 -16.38 0.28
CA LEU A 359 -37.87 -16.99 -0.05
C LEU A 359 -36.70 -16.10 0.38
N THR A 360 -35.60 -16.74 0.73
CA THR A 360 -34.29 -16.07 0.82
C THR A 360 -33.61 -16.04 -0.56
N LEU A 361 -32.63 -15.15 -0.75
CA LEU A 361 -31.94 -15.05 -2.05
C LEU A 361 -31.04 -16.26 -2.34
N ASP A 362 -30.55 -16.96 -1.32
CA ASP A 362 -29.85 -18.24 -1.44
C ASP A 362 -30.79 -19.36 -1.89
N GLN A 363 -31.99 -19.47 -1.33
CA GLN A 363 -33.02 -20.40 -1.81
C GLN A 363 -33.43 -20.10 -3.26
N LEU A 364 -33.57 -18.82 -3.60
CA LEU A 364 -33.82 -18.41 -4.99
C LEU A 364 -32.68 -18.83 -5.92
N ALA A 365 -31.42 -18.66 -5.50
CA ALA A 365 -30.26 -19.04 -6.30
C ALA A 365 -30.19 -20.55 -6.56
N LEU A 366 -30.68 -21.39 -5.63
CA LEU A 366 -30.80 -22.83 -5.82
C LEU A 366 -31.90 -23.19 -6.82
N ARG A 367 -33.07 -22.53 -6.74
CA ARG A 367 -34.21 -22.81 -7.64
C ARG A 367 -34.02 -22.26 -9.05
N ALA A 368 -33.49 -21.06 -9.18
CA ALA A 368 -33.38 -20.33 -10.43
C ALA A 368 -31.98 -19.70 -10.54
N PRO A 369 -30.91 -20.49 -10.77
CA PRO A 369 -29.54 -19.99 -10.82
C PRO A 369 -29.30 -18.99 -11.97
N THR A 370 -30.10 -19.04 -13.04
CA THR A 370 -30.07 -18.09 -14.15
C THR A 370 -30.99 -16.89 -13.95
N GLY A 371 -31.86 -16.90 -12.95
CA GLY A 371 -32.91 -15.89 -12.74
C GLY A 371 -34.12 -16.02 -13.66
N ALA A 372 -34.33 -17.19 -14.28
CA ALA A 372 -35.52 -17.45 -15.09
C ALA A 372 -36.82 -17.28 -14.26
N ASN A 373 -37.89 -16.79 -14.91
CA ASN A 373 -39.20 -16.55 -14.28
C ASN A 373 -39.17 -15.64 -13.03
N THR A 374 -38.23 -14.69 -12.98
CA THR A 374 -38.14 -13.71 -11.90
C THR A 374 -38.54 -12.31 -12.34
N LEU A 375 -39.10 -11.53 -11.40
CA LEU A 375 -39.38 -10.10 -11.56
C LEU A 375 -38.55 -9.30 -10.55
N LEU A 376 -37.51 -8.62 -11.04
CA LEU A 376 -36.60 -7.87 -10.17
C LEU A 376 -37.14 -6.47 -9.85
N LEU A 377 -37.78 -6.30 -8.70
CA LEU A 377 -38.36 -5.03 -8.26
C LEU A 377 -37.39 -4.16 -7.46
N ARG A 378 -37.61 -2.84 -7.49
CA ARG A 378 -36.89 -1.86 -6.69
C ARG A 378 -37.87 -0.89 -6.03
N GLY A 379 -37.63 -0.57 -4.76
CA GLY A 379 -38.41 0.44 -4.05
C GLY A 379 -38.15 1.86 -4.54
N PRO A 380 -39.03 2.82 -4.19
CA PRO A 380 -38.88 4.22 -4.57
C PRO A 380 -37.72 4.88 -3.81
N LYS A 381 -36.66 5.29 -4.52
CA LYS A 381 -35.48 5.94 -3.93
C LYS A 381 -35.74 7.40 -3.50
N ASN A 382 -36.66 8.07 -4.19
CA ASN A 382 -36.91 9.51 -4.06
C ASN A 382 -38.00 9.86 -3.04
N ALA A 383 -38.62 8.87 -2.38
CA ALA A 383 -39.69 9.10 -1.41
C ALA A 383 -39.20 9.70 -0.06
N ARG A 384 -37.89 9.81 0.14
CA ARG A 384 -37.29 10.26 1.41
C ARG A 384 -37.45 11.77 1.59
N GLU A 385 -37.60 12.21 2.83
CA GLU A 385 -37.69 13.62 3.18
C GLU A 385 -36.49 14.44 2.71
N ALA A 386 -35.26 13.92 2.86
CA ALA A 386 -34.05 14.59 2.38
C ALA A 386 -34.13 14.98 0.89
N VAL A 387 -34.78 14.17 0.05
CA VAL A 387 -34.90 14.45 -1.40
C VAL A 387 -35.82 15.64 -1.66
N LYS A 388 -36.80 15.92 -0.79
CA LYS A 388 -37.67 17.10 -0.88
C LYS A 388 -36.93 18.42 -0.63
N HIS A 389 -35.74 18.34 -0.04
CA HIS A 389 -34.88 19.49 0.24
C HIS A 389 -33.70 19.62 -0.75
N PHE A 390 -33.56 18.71 -1.71
CA PHE A 390 -32.51 18.81 -2.72
C PHE A 390 -32.88 19.86 -3.79
N GLY A 391 -31.87 20.34 -4.52
CA GLY A 391 -32.00 21.45 -5.48
C GLY A 391 -31.40 22.75 -4.96
N PHE A 392 -30.95 23.60 -5.88
CA PHE A 392 -30.34 24.90 -5.55
C PHE A 392 -31.43 25.96 -5.30
N GLY A 393 -31.15 26.98 -4.50
CA GLY A 393 -32.06 28.12 -4.31
C GLY A 393 -33.44 27.83 -3.67
N PRO A 394 -34.28 28.88 -3.57
CA PRO A 394 -35.69 28.74 -3.25
C PRO A 394 -36.42 28.47 -4.56
N HIS A 395 -36.77 27.21 -4.84
CA HIS A 395 -37.63 26.85 -5.97
C HIS A 395 -39.06 26.62 -5.50
N THR A 396 -39.99 26.59 -6.46
CA THR A 396 -41.44 26.64 -6.27
C THR A 396 -42.01 25.43 -5.51
N ASP A 397 -41.32 24.28 -5.50
CA ASP A 397 -41.81 23.03 -4.85
C ASP A 397 -40.82 22.41 -3.85
N LYS A 398 -39.77 23.14 -3.47
CA LYS A 398 -38.76 22.67 -2.53
C LYS A 398 -39.24 22.86 -1.10
N LYS A 399 -39.12 21.82 -0.27
CA LYS A 399 -39.40 21.94 1.16
C LYS A 399 -38.28 22.76 1.83
N PRO A 400 -38.59 23.85 2.56
CA PRO A 400 -37.58 24.59 3.31
C PRO A 400 -37.11 23.81 4.55
N TYR A 401 -35.89 24.10 5.00
CA TYR A 401 -35.35 23.58 6.26
C TYR A 401 -35.85 24.46 7.41
N VAL A 402 -37.00 24.11 7.98
CA VAL A 402 -37.59 24.80 9.12
C VAL A 402 -37.70 23.86 10.32
N GLY A 403 -37.26 24.32 11.50
CA GLY A 403 -37.37 23.57 12.75
C GLY A 403 -38.81 23.44 13.26
N SER A 404 -39.71 24.35 12.86
CA SER A 404 -41.12 24.33 13.21
C SER A 404 -41.99 24.77 12.03
N LYS A 405 -43.20 24.21 11.93
CA LYS A 405 -44.17 24.54 10.87
C LYS A 405 -45.29 25.38 11.46
N GLY A 406 -45.59 26.52 10.84
CA GLY A 406 -46.66 27.41 11.33
C GLY A 406 -46.83 28.66 10.49
N ARG A 407 -47.79 29.52 10.85
CA ARG A 407 -48.04 30.80 10.15
C ARG A 407 -46.84 31.75 10.23
N LYS A 408 -46.12 31.73 11.36
CA LYS A 408 -44.99 32.63 11.64
C LYS A 408 -43.66 32.18 11.02
N PHE A 409 -43.55 30.95 10.53
CA PHE A 409 -42.28 30.38 10.04
C PHE A 409 -42.23 30.31 8.52
N GLU A 410 -41.38 31.13 7.89
CA GLU A 410 -41.10 31.13 6.43
C GLU A 410 -42.33 31.18 5.49
N ARG A 411 -43.39 31.91 5.87
CA ARG A 411 -44.60 32.10 5.03
C ARG A 411 -44.87 33.55 4.60
N ALA A 412 -43.98 34.48 4.93
CA ALA A 412 -44.14 35.91 4.68
C ALA A 412 -43.56 36.35 3.33
N ARG A 413 -42.49 37.17 3.34
CA ARG A 413 -41.82 37.68 2.13
C ARG A 413 -41.26 36.52 1.28
N GLY A 414 -41.40 36.60 -0.05
CA GLY A 414 -40.91 35.58 -0.98
C GLY A 414 -41.83 34.38 -1.20
N ARG A 415 -42.89 34.20 -0.39
CA ARG A 415 -43.87 33.11 -0.56
C ARG A 415 -45.26 33.58 -0.99
N ARG A 416 -45.53 34.89 -0.89
CA ARG A 416 -46.82 35.50 -1.22
C ARG A 416 -46.59 36.80 -1.98
N ARG A 417 -47.37 37.03 -3.05
CA ARG A 417 -47.30 38.25 -3.86
C ARG A 417 -47.52 39.52 -3.03
N SER A 418 -48.35 39.46 -1.99
CA SER A 418 -48.65 40.59 -1.10
C SER A 418 -47.50 41.03 -0.19
N LYS A 419 -46.38 40.31 -0.16
CA LYS A 419 -45.20 40.65 0.64
C LYS A 419 -43.95 40.72 -0.24
N GLY A 420 -43.89 41.75 -1.09
CA GLY A 420 -42.75 42.08 -1.94
C GLY A 420 -42.70 41.28 -3.24
N PHE A 421 -42.48 39.96 -3.16
CA PHE A 421 -42.41 39.08 -4.34
C PHE A 421 -42.79 37.63 -3.98
N LYS A 422 -43.06 36.80 -5.00
CA LYS A 422 -43.35 35.38 -4.85
C LYS A 422 -42.38 34.57 -5.72
N VAL A 423 -41.65 33.69 -5.05
CA VAL A 423 -40.77 32.65 -5.64
C VAL A 423 -41.58 31.50 -6.20
#